data_AF-A0A5R8WPW7-F1
#
_entry.id   AF-A0A5R8WPW7-F1
#
_cell.length_a   1.000
_cell.length_b   1.000
_cell.length_c   1.000
_cell.angle_alpha   90.00
_cell.angle_beta   90.00
_cell.angle_gamma   90.00
#
_symmetry.space_group_name_H-M   'P 1'
#
loop_
_entity.id
_entity.type
_entity.pdbx_description
1 polymer ?
#
loop_
_entity_poly.entity_id
_entity_poly.type
_entity_poly.pdbx_seq_one_letter_code
_entity_poly.pdbx_strand_id
1 'polypeptide(L)'
;MADILSTTPPASLPQWLRGSLARAGLGLGLIGFIWYLSSLALELESGDHAVFGFLLLLLVLAHAATTRLLVRQVGAFLELDDEAPDSPWLLRLAASAWWVLLLLLSGALILSDVALLLFALAWLFPEPNYGPSWTMLMVDVGSGALV
;
A
#
# COMPACT_ATOMS: atom_id res chain seq x y z
N MET A 1 -25.49 13.37 34.79
CA MET A 1 -24.05 13.02 34.76
C MET A 1 -23.55 13.44 33.40
N ALA A 2 -22.64 14.41 33.36
CA ALA A 2 -22.46 15.40 32.30
C ALA A 2 -21.97 14.85 30.95
N ASP A 3 -22.77 15.10 29.91
CA ASP A 3 -22.50 15.81 28.65
C ASP A 3 -21.07 16.35 28.38
N ILE A 4 -20.09 15.47 28.04
CA ILE A 4 -18.74 15.89 27.57
C ILE A 4 -18.20 15.00 26.42
N LEU A 5 -19.02 14.17 25.76
CA LEU A 5 -18.54 13.30 24.67
C LEU A 5 -18.88 13.77 23.25
N SER A 6 -19.41 14.99 23.07
CA SER A 6 -19.83 15.51 21.75
C SER A 6 -19.09 16.79 21.29
N THR A 7 -17.87 17.05 21.76
CA THR A 7 -17.17 18.31 21.45
C THR A 7 -16.08 18.18 20.40
N THR A 8 -16.37 17.49 19.29
CA THR A 8 -15.71 17.86 18.03
C THR A 8 -16.79 18.51 17.17
N PRO A 9 -16.79 19.84 16.98
CA PRO A 9 -17.68 20.43 15.99
C PRO A 9 -17.43 19.74 14.64
N PRO A 10 -18.46 19.52 13.79
CA PRO A 10 -18.25 18.99 12.45
C PRO A 10 -17.16 19.83 11.80
N ALA A 11 -16.05 19.17 11.44
CA ALA A 11 -14.88 19.88 10.94
C ALA A 11 -15.31 20.64 9.70
N SER A 12 -15.30 21.98 9.75
CA SER A 12 -15.68 22.79 8.59
C SER A 12 -14.92 22.30 7.35
N LEU A 13 -15.59 22.29 6.20
CA LEU A 13 -15.07 21.78 4.94
C LEU A 13 -13.62 22.24 4.62
N PRO A 14 -13.19 23.49 4.91
CA PRO A 14 -11.79 23.91 4.77
C PRO A 14 -10.81 23.23 5.75
N GLN A 15 -11.23 23.02 7.00
CA GLN A 15 -10.43 22.36 8.02
C GLN A 15 -10.26 20.87 7.70
N TRP A 16 -11.32 20.22 7.25
CA TRP A 16 -11.23 18.84 6.75
C TRP A 16 -10.26 18.74 5.58
N LEU A 17 -10.36 19.63 4.59
CA LEU A 17 -9.50 19.62 3.41
C LEU A 17 -8.02 19.72 3.79
N ARG A 18 -7.66 20.68 4.65
CA ARG A 18 -6.28 20.85 5.14
C ARG A 18 -5.79 19.64 5.93
N GLY A 19 -6.62 19.13 6.83
CA GLY A 19 -6.30 17.96 7.63
C GLY A 19 -6.17 16.70 6.78
N SER A 20 -6.95 16.58 5.70
CA SER A 20 -6.86 15.49 4.74
C SER A 20 -5.57 15.57 3.92
N LEU A 21 -5.26 16.75 3.37
CA LEU A 21 -4.04 16.98 2.62
C LEU A 21 -2.78 16.67 3.44
N ALA A 22 -2.73 17.14 4.69
CA ALA A 22 -1.61 16.89 5.59
C ALA A 22 -1.43 15.39 5.88
N ARG A 23 -2.53 14.67 6.15
CA ARG A 23 -2.49 13.23 6.43
C ARG A 23 -2.09 12.41 5.19
N ALA A 24 -2.61 12.76 4.02
CA ALA A 24 -2.22 12.12 2.76
C ALA A 24 -0.74 12.36 2.45
N GLY A 25 -0.26 13.60 2.61
CA GLY A 25 1.15 13.95 2.44
C GLY A 25 2.08 13.21 3.40
N LEU A 26 1.70 13.08 4.68
CA LEU A 26 2.48 12.33 5.66
C LEU A 26 2.56 10.84 5.32
N GLY A 27 1.45 10.22 4.91
CA GLY A 27 1.42 8.81 4.51
C GLY A 27 2.29 8.53 3.28
N LEU A 28 2.15 9.35 2.24
CA LEU A 28 2.98 9.24 1.03
C LEU A 28 4.46 9.53 1.31
N GLY A 29 4.76 10.52 2.15
CA GLY A 29 6.12 10.84 2.57
C GLY A 29 6.78 9.68 3.31
N LEU A 30 6.04 9.01 4.21
CA LEU A 30 6.53 7.84 4.92
C LEU A 30 6.83 6.67 3.96
N ILE A 31 5.94 6.40 3.00
CA ILE A 31 6.16 5.39 1.96
C ILE A 31 7.44 5.70 1.17
N GLY A 32 7.57 6.93 0.67
CA GLY A 32 8.73 7.36 -0.10
C GLY A 32 10.03 7.29 0.70
N PHE A 33 9.99 7.63 1.99
CA PHE A 33 11.14 7.53 2.88
C PHE A 33 11.60 6.08 3.10
N ILE A 34 10.68 5.16 3.37
CA ILE A 34 11.01 3.74 3.54
C ILE A 34 11.51 3.13 2.23
N TRP A 35 10.90 3.50 1.10
CA TRP A 35 11.37 3.12 -0.23
C TRP A 35 12.82 3.55 -0.46
N TYR A 36 13.14 4.81 -0.15
CA TYR A 36 14.49 5.35 -0.27
C TYR A 36 15.51 4.61 0.61
N LEU A 37 15.14 4.26 1.85
CA LEU A 37 16.01 3.43 2.71
C LEU A 37 16.20 2.02 2.13
N SER A 38 15.16 1.46 1.52
CA SER A 38 15.20 0.14 0.88
C SER A 38 16.12 0.12 -0.35
N SER A 39 16.09 1.17 -1.18
CA SER A 39 17.00 1.30 -2.33
C SER A 39 18.44 1.48 -1.86
N LEU A 40 18.66 2.29 -0.81
CA LEU A 40 19.99 2.47 -0.24
C LEU A 40 20.56 1.14 0.29
N ALA A 41 19.73 0.33 0.96
CA ALA A 41 20.13 -0.98 1.46
C ALA A 41 20.49 -1.97 0.33
N LEU A 42 19.81 -1.90 -0.81
CA LEU A 42 20.14 -2.69 -2.00
C LEU A 42 21.47 -2.27 -2.64
N GLU A 43 21.72 -0.96 -2.74
CA GLU A 43 22.94 -0.40 -3.35
C GLU A 43 24.19 -0.64 -2.51
N LEU A 44 24.05 -0.67 -1.18
CA LEU A 44 25.18 -0.80 -0.26
C LEU A 44 25.76 -2.22 -0.17
N GLU A 45 25.25 -3.19 -0.94
CA GLU A 45 25.72 -4.59 -0.96
C GLU A 45 25.93 -5.16 0.46
N SER A 46 25.14 -4.70 1.44
CA SER A 46 25.15 -5.31 2.74
C SER A 46 24.48 -6.68 2.57
N GLY A 47 25.27 -7.74 2.59
CA GLY A 47 24.81 -9.14 2.54
C GLY A 47 23.87 -9.54 3.71
N ASP A 48 23.30 -8.56 4.41
CA ASP A 48 22.36 -8.73 5.49
C ASP A 48 20.92 -8.66 4.96
N HIS A 49 20.49 -9.80 4.41
CA HIS A 49 19.14 -10.01 3.91
C HIS A 49 18.05 -9.71 4.96
N ALA A 50 18.38 -9.71 6.26
CA ALA A 50 17.44 -9.40 7.32
C ALA A 50 17.04 -7.91 7.33
N VAL A 51 17.98 -7.00 7.07
CA VAL A 51 17.70 -5.54 7.02
C VAL A 51 16.77 -5.23 5.85
N PHE A 52 17.05 -5.79 4.67
CA PHE A 52 16.19 -5.61 3.50
C PHE A 52 14.78 -6.19 3.72
N GLY A 53 14.69 -7.41 4.28
CA GLY A 53 13.40 -8.02 4.61
C GLY A 53 12.59 -7.21 5.63
N PHE A 54 13.25 -6.63 6.64
CA PHE A 54 12.61 -5.74 7.60
C PHE A 54 12.10 -4.44 6.95
N LEU A 55 12.89 -3.84 6.06
CA LEU A 55 12.47 -2.63 5.31
C LEU A 55 11.29 -2.92 4.38
N LEU A 56 11.26 -4.09 3.73
CA LEU A 56 10.11 -4.54 2.95
C LEU A 56 8.85 -4.69 3.83
N LEU A 57 8.98 -5.30 5.02
CA LEU A 57 7.87 -5.42 5.96
C LEU A 57 7.34 -4.05 6.39
N LEU A 58 8.24 -3.11 6.73
CA LEU A 58 7.87 -1.73 7.06
C LEU A 58 7.19 -1.03 5.88
N LEU A 59 7.66 -1.26 4.65
CA LEU A 59 7.08 -0.67 3.45
C LEU A 59 5.66 -1.16 3.22
N VAL A 60 5.40 -2.46 3.38
CA VAL A 60 4.06 -3.07 3.32
C VAL A 60 3.16 -2.50 4.41
N LEU A 61 3.67 -2.37 5.64
CA LEU A 61 2.89 -1.82 6.75
C LEU A 61 2.53 -0.34 6.54
N ALA A 62 3.48 0.47 6.04
CA ALA A 62 3.27 1.87 5.72
C ALA A 62 2.27 2.05 4.58
N HIS A 63 2.35 1.21 3.56
CA HIS A 63 1.37 1.12 2.48
C HIS A 63 -0.03 0.81 3.03
N ALA A 64 -0.21 -0.30 3.75
CA ALA A 64 -1.50 -0.69 4.30
C ALA A 64 -2.09 0.37 5.25
N ALA A 65 -1.25 0.98 6.10
CA ALA A 65 -1.67 2.06 6.99
C ALA A 65 -2.13 3.30 6.23
N THR A 66 -1.39 3.70 5.18
CA THR A 66 -1.72 4.83 4.32
C THR A 66 -3.01 4.56 3.54
N THR A 67 -3.14 3.39 2.91
CA THR A 67 -4.34 2.95 2.21
C THR A 67 -5.57 3.04 3.11
N ARG A 68 -5.51 2.48 4.33
CA ARG A 68 -6.60 2.55 5.30
C ARG A 68 -6.94 3.99 5.71
N LEU A 69 -5.92 4.83 5.88
CA LEU A 69 -6.08 6.23 6.23
C LEU A 69 -6.73 7.04 5.10
N LEU A 70 -6.42 6.77 3.82
CA LEU A 70 -7.06 7.44 2.69
C LEU A 70 -8.51 6.98 2.50
N VAL A 71 -8.78 5.68 2.59
CA VAL A 71 -10.15 5.13 2.51
C VAL A 71 -11.07 5.73 3.58
N ARG A 72 -10.56 5.91 4.81
CA ARG A 72 -11.30 6.60 5.87
C ARG A 72 -11.60 8.06 5.54
N GLN A 73 -10.69 8.76 4.86
CA GLN A 73 -10.92 10.14 4.44
C GLN A 73 -11.97 10.23 3.34
N VAL A 74 -11.97 9.28 2.39
CA VAL A 74 -12.99 9.16 1.35
C VAL A 74 -14.39 9.03 1.98
N GLY A 75 -14.53 8.17 2.99
CA GLY A 75 -15.81 7.98 3.71
C GLY A 75 -16.25 9.23 4.47
N ALA A 76 -15.33 9.89 5.19
CA ALA A 76 -15.63 11.10 5.95
C ALA A 76 -16.09 12.28 5.08
N PHE A 77 -15.65 12.36 3.81
CA PHE A 77 -16.11 13.41 2.90
C PHE A 77 -17.60 13.33 2.59
N LEU A 78 -18.15 12.11 2.44
CA LEU A 78 -19.56 11.92 2.10
C LEU A 78 -20.46 12.47 3.21
N GLU A 79 -20.14 12.15 4.46
CA GLU A 79 -20.85 12.68 5.64
C GLU A 79 -20.76 14.22 5.73
N LEU A 80 -19.62 14.78 5.32
CA LEU A 80 -19.34 16.22 5.35
C LEU A 80 -20.01 17.02 4.22
N ASP A 81 -20.15 16.45 3.02
CA ASP A 81 -20.82 17.13 1.89
C ASP A 81 -22.34 17.19 2.12
N ASP A 82 -22.92 16.15 2.73
CA ASP A 82 -24.34 16.12 3.11
C ASP A 82 -24.70 17.19 4.16
N GLU A 83 -23.77 17.52 5.08
CA GLU A 83 -23.99 18.47 6.18
C GLU A 83 -23.71 19.94 5.81
N ALA A 84 -23.11 20.24 4.64
CA ALA A 84 -22.59 21.57 4.32
C ALA A 84 -23.08 22.20 2.99
N PRO A 85 -24.40 22.26 2.72
CA PRO A 85 -24.96 22.73 1.44
C PRO A 85 -24.64 24.20 1.13
N ASP A 86 -24.51 25.04 2.15
CA ASP A 86 -24.29 26.49 2.03
C ASP A 86 -22.81 26.89 1.85
N SER A 87 -21.91 25.92 1.73
CA SER A 87 -20.49 26.20 1.52
C SER A 87 -20.24 26.90 0.17
N PRO A 88 -19.28 27.85 0.09
CA PRO A 88 -18.94 28.52 -1.16
C PRO A 88 -18.64 27.53 -2.29
N TRP A 89 -19.16 27.79 -3.49
CA TRP A 89 -19.08 26.84 -4.60
C TRP A 89 -17.63 26.40 -4.91
N LEU A 90 -16.67 27.34 -4.90
CA LEU A 90 -15.25 27.07 -5.15
C LEU A 90 -14.66 26.09 -4.13
N LEU A 91 -15.10 26.19 -2.88
CA LEU A 91 -14.65 25.33 -1.81
C LEU A 91 -15.19 23.91 -1.97
N ARG A 92 -16.47 23.77 -2.35
CA ARG A 92 -17.08 22.48 -2.68
C ARG A 92 -16.42 21.83 -3.90
N LEU A 93 -16.09 22.63 -4.92
CA LEU A 93 -15.33 22.14 -6.07
C LEU A 93 -13.95 21.63 -5.67
N ALA A 94 -13.21 22.40 -4.86
CA ALA A 94 -11.88 22.00 -4.40
C ALA A 94 -11.93 20.69 -3.60
N ALA A 95 -12.94 20.53 -2.73
CA ALA A 95 -13.07 19.34 -1.91
C ALA A 95 -13.56 18.11 -2.69
N SER A 96 -14.48 18.27 -3.65
CA SER A 96 -14.88 17.19 -4.54
C SER A 96 -13.73 16.76 -5.48
N ALA A 97 -12.97 17.70 -6.02
CA ALA A 97 -11.76 17.40 -6.80
C ALA A 97 -10.73 16.63 -5.95
N TRP A 98 -10.51 17.07 -4.71
CA TRP A 98 -9.63 16.37 -3.78
C TRP A 98 -10.16 14.98 -3.42
N TRP A 99 -11.46 14.82 -3.22
CA TRP A 99 -12.08 13.53 -2.96
C TRP A 99 -11.89 12.54 -4.11
N VAL A 100 -12.06 12.98 -5.36
CA VAL A 100 -11.76 12.17 -6.55
C VAL A 100 -10.28 11.78 -6.57
N LEU A 101 -9.37 12.70 -6.23
CA LEU A 101 -7.94 12.38 -6.12
C LEU A 101 -7.67 11.35 -5.02
N LEU A 102 -8.33 11.43 -3.85
CA LEU A 102 -8.22 10.43 -2.79
C LEU A 102 -8.71 9.06 -3.24
N LEU A 103 -9.79 8.98 -4.01
CA LEU A 103 -10.27 7.71 -4.59
C LEU A 103 -9.24 7.10 -5.54
N LEU A 104 -8.72 7.89 -6.48
CA LEU A 104 -7.71 7.45 -7.42
C LEU A 104 -6.43 7.00 -6.70
N LEU A 105 -5.98 7.77 -5.71
CA LEU A 105 -4.81 7.47 -4.91
C LEU A 105 -4.99 6.20 -4.07
N SER A 106 -6.17 6.02 -3.47
CA SER A 106 -6.50 4.81 -2.72
C SER A 106 -6.50 3.58 -3.63
N GLY A 107 -7.10 3.70 -4.82
CA GLY A 107 -7.10 2.62 -5.81
C GLY A 107 -5.68 2.27 -6.28
N ALA A 108 -4.85 3.27 -6.58
CA ALA A 108 -3.46 3.07 -6.97
C ALA A 108 -2.63 2.42 -5.86
N LEU A 109 -2.82 2.84 -4.61
CA LEU A 109 -2.13 2.23 -3.47
C LEU A 109 -2.60 0.80 -3.20
N ILE A 110 -3.90 0.49 -3.30
CA ILE A 110 -4.37 -0.90 -3.20
C ILE A 110 -3.70 -1.79 -4.26
N LEU A 111 -3.57 -1.29 -5.49
CA LEU A 111 -2.89 -2.02 -6.56
C LEU A 111 -1.39 -2.22 -6.23
N SER A 112 -0.74 -1.19 -5.68
CA SER A 112 0.63 -1.25 -5.18
C SER A 112 0.78 -2.27 -4.04
N ASP A 113 -0.14 -2.29 -3.08
CA ASP A 113 -0.16 -3.22 -1.94
C ASP A 113 -0.18 -4.67 -2.42
N VAL A 114 -1.04 -4.96 -3.41
CA VAL A 114 -1.12 -6.30 -4.03
C VAL A 114 0.19 -6.66 -4.73
N ALA A 115 0.76 -5.74 -5.51
CA ALA A 115 2.03 -5.97 -6.20
C ALA A 115 3.20 -6.20 -5.20
N LEU A 116 3.26 -5.41 -4.13
CA LEU A 116 4.23 -5.53 -3.05
C LEU A 116 4.09 -6.87 -2.31
N LEU A 117 2.86 -7.30 -2.04
CA LEU A 117 2.60 -8.58 -1.40
C LEU A 117 3.05 -9.75 -2.28
N LEU A 118 2.75 -9.70 -3.58
CA LEU A 118 3.19 -10.71 -4.54
C LEU A 118 4.72 -10.75 -4.67
N PHE A 119 5.36 -9.58 -4.71
CA PHE A 119 6.81 -9.48 -4.73
C PHE A 119 7.44 -10.05 -3.45
N ALA A 120 6.92 -9.68 -2.28
CA ALA A 120 7.39 -10.20 -1.00
C ALA A 120 7.18 -11.72 -0.89
N LEU A 121 6.06 -12.25 -1.41
CA LEU A 121 5.80 -13.69 -1.44
C LEU A 121 6.78 -14.42 -2.37
N ALA A 122 7.05 -13.89 -3.56
CA ALA A 122 8.04 -14.43 -4.49
C ALA A 122 9.45 -14.41 -3.90
N TRP A 123 9.77 -13.40 -3.09
CA TRP A 123 11.04 -13.30 -2.38
C TRP A 123 11.16 -14.31 -1.22
N LEU A 124 10.06 -14.55 -0.49
CA LEU A 124 10.05 -15.47 0.65
C LEU A 124 10.02 -16.94 0.22
N PHE A 125 9.36 -17.24 -0.89
CA PHE A 125 9.29 -18.56 -1.50
C PHE A 125 9.90 -18.51 -2.91
N PRO A 126 11.24 -18.41 -3.03
CA PRO A 126 11.86 -18.69 -4.31
C PRO A 126 11.41 -20.09 -4.74
N GLU A 127 10.98 -20.26 -5.99
CA GLU A 127 10.57 -21.56 -6.50
C GLU A 127 11.56 -22.65 -6.03
N PRO A 128 11.10 -23.84 -5.60
CA PRO A 128 12.03 -24.94 -5.52
C PRO A 128 12.66 -25.05 -6.89
N ASN A 129 14.01 -25.03 -6.94
CA ASN A 129 14.76 -25.38 -8.13
C ASN A 129 14.19 -26.72 -8.64
N TYR A 130 13.24 -26.67 -9.57
CA TYR A 130 12.99 -27.76 -10.49
C TYR A 130 14.18 -27.73 -11.44
N GLY A 131 15.34 -28.18 -10.92
CA GLY A 131 16.37 -28.72 -11.78
C GLY A 131 15.70 -29.76 -12.70
N PRO A 132 16.22 -30.01 -13.90
CA PRO A 132 15.59 -30.88 -14.87
C PRO A 132 15.59 -32.32 -14.34
N SER A 133 14.62 -32.69 -13.50
CA SER A 133 14.43 -34.04 -12.99
C SER A 133 13.66 -34.92 -13.98
N TRP A 134 13.22 -34.35 -15.11
CA TRP A 134 12.55 -35.08 -16.19
C TRP A 134 13.51 -35.78 -17.16
N THR A 135 14.83 -35.57 -17.05
CA THR A 135 15.82 -36.25 -17.90
C THR A 135 16.30 -37.61 -17.36
N MET A 136 15.86 -38.04 -16.17
CA MET A 136 16.31 -39.31 -15.55
C MET A 136 15.19 -40.37 -15.52
N LEU A 137 14.45 -40.53 -16.63
CA LEU A 137 13.50 -41.64 -16.78
C LEU A 137 13.28 -42.06 -18.25
N MET A 138 14.34 -41.95 -19.09
CA MET A 138 14.34 -42.44 -20.47
C MET A 138 15.67 -43.12 -20.86
N VAL A 139 16.23 -44.00 -20.02
CA VAL A 139 17.14 -45.06 -20.49
C VAL A 139 17.03 -46.22 -19.50
N ASP A 140 16.24 -47.24 -19.85
CA ASP A 140 16.70 -48.64 -19.94
C ASP A 140 15.50 -49.56 -20.27
N VAL A 141 15.04 -49.52 -21.53
CA VAL A 141 14.22 -50.58 -22.13
C VAL A 141 14.88 -50.92 -23.45
N GLY A 142 16.04 -51.59 -23.38
CA GLY A 142 16.85 -51.81 -24.57
C GLY A 142 18.09 -52.66 -24.38
N SER A 143 18.02 -53.75 -23.60
CA SER A 143 19.04 -54.81 -23.68
C SER A 143 18.42 -56.21 -23.57
N GLY A 144 17.52 -56.50 -24.49
CA GLY A 144 17.32 -57.87 -24.94
C GLY A 144 18.54 -58.30 -25.76
N ALA A 145 19.54 -58.87 -25.10
CA ALA A 145 20.59 -59.64 -25.76
C ALA A 145 20.44 -61.11 -25.35
N LEU A 146 19.64 -61.82 -26.15
CA LEU A 146 19.81 -63.25 -26.39
C LEU A 146 21.07 -63.41 -27.26
N VAL A 147 22.08 -64.12 -26.73
CA VAL A 147 22.93 -65.17 -27.33
C VAL A 147 24.13 -65.36 -26.41
#